data_AF-A0A8K0J2X1-F1
#
_entry.id   AF-A0A8K0J2X1-F1
#
_cell.length_a   1.000
_cell.length_b   1.000
_cell.length_c   1.000
_cell.angle_alpha   90.00
_cell.angle_beta   90.00
_cell.angle_gamma   90.00
#
_symmetry.space_group_name_H-M   'P 1'
#
loop_
_entity.id
_entity.type
_entity.pdbx_description
1 polymer ?
#
loop_
_entity_poly.entity_id
_entity_poly.type
_entity_poly.pdbx_seq_one_letter_code
_entity_poly.pdbx_strand_id
1 'polypeptide(L)'
;MESSGADKGFFQTAPVLKNQALDDESFKRCFNLFLSRNVSFQAGPEVLALGDDVISDRVFAWNTDAERNKPYIKGSGRDAFGRWRGELVTGEGWRNLKDFSIAKGRRNSRPLQFLRTHLWVGSCANVGCPSAMQDGAACLLRRHLLHNESHAHLSADERKVFESAYQRLTSRQPGYAWTSGQWMAERTGGSDVSLTETVATRDSNTGAAAAAGVASKEDQIPLGPWTINGFKWFSSATDSEMSVLLARIAAGGLSAFLAPMRKHDPHATTLAGAPDDNGQILNGVRIQRLKNKFGTQSLPTAELVLENMRGWLIGHEGRGIHEISTISR
;
A
#
# COMPACT_ATOMS: atom_id res chain seq x y z
N MET A 1 -40.73 34.22 25.48
CA MET A 1 -39.80 33.13 25.12
C MET A 1 -40.40 32.47 23.89
N GLU A 2 -39.72 32.49 22.75
CA GLU A 2 -40.21 31.79 21.56
C GLU A 2 -39.97 30.29 21.73
N SER A 3 -40.89 29.46 21.26
CA SER A 3 -40.73 28.00 21.25
C SER A 3 -39.61 27.61 20.28
N SER A 4 -38.68 26.77 20.71
CA SER A 4 -37.74 26.12 19.79
C SER A 4 -38.47 25.13 18.87
N GLY A 5 -37.87 24.86 17.71
CA GLY A 5 -38.37 23.90 16.72
C GLY A 5 -37.20 23.27 15.97
N ALA A 6 -37.49 22.42 14.98
CA ALA A 6 -36.46 21.77 14.16
C ALA A 6 -35.50 22.79 13.50
N ASP A 7 -36.04 23.94 13.08
CA ASP A 7 -35.30 24.99 12.38
C ASP A 7 -35.23 26.32 13.17
N LYS A 8 -35.59 26.31 14.47
CA LYS A 8 -35.71 27.52 15.28
C LYS A 8 -35.13 27.32 16.67
N GLY A 9 -34.48 28.36 17.19
CA GLY A 9 -33.84 28.35 18.51
C GLY A 9 -32.32 28.44 18.40
N PHE A 10 -31.62 27.97 19.43
CA PHE A 10 -30.16 28.01 19.48
C PHE A 10 -29.55 26.91 18.61
N PHE A 11 -28.60 27.30 17.75
CA PHE A 11 -27.74 26.38 17.01
C PHE A 11 -26.29 26.64 17.43
N GLN A 12 -25.58 25.59 17.79
CA GLN A 12 -24.16 25.66 18.12
C GLN A 12 -23.35 25.99 16.85
N THR A 13 -22.46 26.97 16.93
CA THR A 13 -21.53 27.29 15.83
C THR A 13 -20.57 26.13 15.62
N ALA A 14 -20.44 25.68 14.37
CA ALA A 14 -19.49 24.65 13.98
C ALA A 14 -18.04 25.12 14.18
N PRO A 15 -17.10 24.23 14.53
CA PRO A 15 -15.68 24.57 14.57
C PRO A 15 -15.17 24.94 13.17
N VAL A 16 -14.29 25.92 13.10
CA VAL A 16 -13.64 26.34 11.85
C VAL A 16 -12.17 25.95 11.92
N LEU A 17 -11.74 25.11 10.97
CA LEU A 17 -10.34 24.73 10.82
C LEU A 17 -9.62 25.76 9.95
N LYS A 18 -8.43 26.17 10.39
CA LYS A 18 -7.54 27.07 9.66
C LYS A 18 -6.44 26.26 9.00
N ASN A 19 -5.79 26.85 7.99
CA ASN A 19 -4.61 26.28 7.35
C ASN A 19 -3.54 25.98 8.42
N GLN A 20 -3.25 24.68 8.64
CA GLN A 20 -2.38 24.27 9.73
C GLN A 20 -0.92 24.71 9.51
N ALA A 21 -0.49 24.96 8.28
CA ALA A 21 0.85 25.49 8.02
C ALA A 21 1.05 26.91 8.56
N LEU A 22 -0.04 27.65 8.78
CA LEU A 22 -0.04 29.01 9.34
C LEU A 22 -0.44 29.03 10.82
N ASP A 23 -1.40 28.20 11.21
CA ASP A 23 -1.99 28.19 12.55
C ASP A 23 -1.17 27.38 13.57
N ASP A 24 -0.47 26.32 13.15
CA ASP A 24 0.34 25.47 14.04
C ASP A 24 1.74 26.07 14.26
N GLU A 25 1.97 26.63 15.46
CA GLU A 25 3.27 27.18 15.88
C GLU A 25 4.39 26.15 15.90
N SER A 26 4.09 24.90 16.26
CA SER A 26 5.08 23.82 16.27
C SER A 26 5.49 23.48 14.83
N PHE A 27 4.52 23.41 13.91
CA PHE A 27 4.79 23.21 12.50
C PHE A 27 5.72 24.30 11.95
N LYS A 28 5.41 25.58 12.19
CA LYS A 28 6.22 26.72 11.73
C LYS A 28 7.65 26.66 12.26
N ARG A 29 7.82 26.35 13.54
CA ARG A 29 9.15 26.18 14.16
C ARG A 29 9.92 25.04 13.48
N CYS A 30 9.31 23.88 13.30
CA CYS A 30 9.95 22.74 12.65
C CYS A 30 10.30 23.04 11.18
N PHE A 31 9.40 23.72 10.44
CA PHE A 31 9.63 24.10 9.04
C PHE A 31 10.83 25.03 8.89
N ASN A 32 11.01 25.97 9.82
CA ASN A 32 12.14 26.92 9.78
C ASN A 32 13.45 26.33 10.35
N LEU A 33 13.37 25.41 11.31
CA LEU A 33 14.54 24.85 11.98
C LEU A 33 15.17 23.68 11.21
N PHE A 34 14.36 22.77 10.65
CA PHE A 34 14.85 21.52 10.06
C PHE A 34 15.05 21.57 8.55
N LEU A 35 14.62 22.64 7.88
CA LEU A 35 14.84 22.85 6.45
C LEU A 35 15.92 23.91 6.22
N SER A 36 16.79 23.67 5.23
CA SER A 36 17.69 24.72 4.76
C SER A 36 16.87 25.86 4.15
N ARG A 37 17.40 27.09 4.20
CA ARG A 37 16.73 28.28 3.65
C ARG A 37 16.29 28.09 2.18
N ASN A 38 17.10 27.39 1.38
CA ASN A 38 16.75 27.10 0.00
C ASN A 38 15.54 26.15 -0.11
N VAL A 39 15.53 25.07 0.68
CA VAL A 39 14.42 24.10 0.67
C VAL A 39 13.14 24.74 1.20
N SER A 40 13.20 25.52 2.29
CA SER A 40 12.03 26.19 2.84
C SER A 40 11.47 27.24 1.89
N PHE A 41 12.33 28.04 1.25
CA PHE A 41 11.91 29.02 0.23
C PHE A 41 11.22 28.35 -0.96
N GLN A 42 11.80 27.28 -1.50
CA GLN A 42 11.23 26.57 -2.65
C GLN A 42 9.94 25.80 -2.30
N ALA A 43 9.85 25.25 -1.10
CA ALA A 43 8.72 24.42 -0.68
C ALA A 43 7.57 25.22 -0.06
N GLY A 44 7.82 26.43 0.45
CA GLY A 44 6.86 27.26 1.18
C GLY A 44 5.51 27.40 0.46
N PRO A 45 5.48 27.84 -0.82
CA PRO A 45 4.23 27.97 -1.55
C PRO A 45 3.44 26.66 -1.68
N GLU A 46 4.12 25.54 -1.93
CA GLU A 46 3.43 24.23 -2.05
C GLU A 46 2.95 23.73 -0.68
N VAL A 47 3.66 24.05 0.40
CA VAL A 47 3.26 23.66 1.76
C VAL A 47 2.05 24.46 2.23
N LEU A 48 2.00 25.76 1.92
CA LEU A 48 0.83 26.60 2.18
C LEU A 48 -0.38 26.09 1.39
N ALA A 49 -0.21 25.85 0.08
CA ALA A 49 -1.27 25.30 -0.76
C ALA A 49 -1.74 23.91 -0.28
N LEU A 50 -0.81 23.06 0.18
CA LEU A 50 -1.18 21.78 0.80
C LEU A 50 -2.01 22.00 2.07
N GLY A 51 -1.64 22.95 2.93
CA GLY A 51 -2.40 23.30 4.12
C GLY A 51 -3.83 23.75 3.84
N ASP A 52 -4.08 24.42 2.71
CA ASP A 52 -5.44 24.76 2.25
C ASP A 52 -6.15 23.53 1.64
N ASP A 53 -5.44 22.75 0.82
CA ASP A 53 -6.00 21.59 0.15
C ASP A 53 -6.54 20.54 1.15
N VAL A 54 -5.79 20.26 2.23
CA VAL A 54 -6.14 19.21 3.21
C VAL A 54 -7.37 19.54 4.05
N ILE A 55 -7.78 20.81 4.12
CA ILE A 55 -9.01 21.24 4.80
C ILE A 55 -10.09 21.69 3.81
N SER A 56 -9.91 21.45 2.51
CA SER A 56 -10.91 21.79 1.50
C SER A 56 -12.17 20.94 1.65
N ASP A 57 -13.32 21.51 1.28
CA ASP A 57 -14.62 20.81 1.27
C ASP A 57 -14.56 19.50 0.50
N ARG A 58 -13.76 19.46 -0.58
CA ARG A 58 -13.55 18.26 -1.39
C ARG A 58 -12.86 17.15 -0.62
N VAL A 59 -11.79 17.45 0.12
CA VAL A 59 -11.09 16.47 0.96
C VAL A 59 -11.98 16.01 2.10
N PHE A 60 -12.77 16.90 2.71
CA PHE A 60 -13.75 16.51 3.73
C PHE A 60 -14.88 15.64 3.18
N ALA A 61 -15.36 15.90 1.97
CA ALA A 61 -16.32 15.03 1.29
C ALA A 61 -15.74 13.63 1.06
N TRP A 62 -14.49 13.53 0.60
CA TRP A 62 -13.81 12.24 0.43
C TRP A 62 -13.58 11.50 1.75
N ASN A 63 -13.21 12.20 2.82
CA ASN A 63 -13.09 11.58 4.15
C ASN A 63 -14.42 11.04 4.64
N THR A 64 -15.49 11.83 4.50
CA THR A 64 -16.84 11.44 4.91
C THR A 64 -17.30 10.20 4.12
N ASP A 65 -17.06 10.18 2.80
CA ASP A 65 -17.35 9.02 1.97
C ASP A 65 -16.54 7.79 2.40
N ALA A 66 -15.23 7.92 2.61
CA ALA A 66 -14.36 6.80 2.97
C ALA A 66 -14.73 6.17 4.32
N GLU A 67 -15.10 6.97 5.32
CA GLU A 67 -15.49 6.48 6.65
C GLU A 67 -16.93 5.92 6.67
N ARG A 68 -17.83 6.44 5.83
CA ARG A 68 -19.21 5.95 5.73
C ARG A 68 -19.29 4.67 4.88
N ASN A 69 -18.62 4.65 3.73
CA ASN A 69 -18.65 3.58 2.74
C ASN A 69 -17.42 2.68 2.88
N LYS A 70 -17.43 1.90 3.95
CA LYS A 70 -16.35 0.97 4.33
C LYS A 70 -16.06 -0.05 3.23
N PRO A 71 -14.80 -0.48 3.08
CA PRO A 71 -14.45 -1.52 2.12
C PRO A 71 -15.18 -2.84 2.42
N TYR A 72 -15.52 -3.58 1.38
CA TYR A 72 -16.19 -4.88 1.48
C TYR A 72 -15.73 -5.83 0.39
N ILE A 73 -16.01 -7.13 0.57
CA ILE A 73 -15.77 -8.15 -0.44
C ILE A 73 -17.09 -8.41 -1.17
N LYS A 74 -17.11 -8.15 -2.47
CA LYS A 74 -18.33 -8.31 -3.29
C LYS A 74 -18.79 -9.76 -3.33
N GLY A 75 -20.09 -9.97 -3.19
CA GLY A 75 -20.70 -11.31 -3.24
C GLY A 75 -20.12 -12.29 -2.21
N SER A 76 -19.64 -11.79 -1.07
CA SER A 76 -18.91 -12.59 -0.07
C SER A 76 -17.72 -13.36 -0.66
N GLY A 77 -17.10 -12.79 -1.70
CA GLY A 77 -15.95 -13.33 -2.41
C GLY A 77 -16.30 -14.20 -3.62
N ARG A 78 -17.58 -14.47 -3.88
CA ARG A 78 -18.05 -15.28 -5.02
C ARG A 78 -18.84 -14.45 -6.02
N ASP A 79 -18.81 -14.88 -7.28
CA ASP A 79 -19.72 -14.37 -8.31
C ASP A 79 -21.11 -15.03 -8.23
N ALA A 80 -22.02 -14.58 -9.10
CA ALA A 80 -23.39 -15.08 -9.17
C ALA A 80 -23.50 -16.59 -9.49
N PHE A 81 -22.42 -17.22 -9.95
CA PHE A 81 -22.35 -18.65 -10.26
C PHE A 81 -21.55 -19.45 -9.22
N GLY A 82 -21.22 -18.82 -8.08
CA GLY A 82 -20.52 -19.46 -6.97
C GLY A 82 -19.01 -19.60 -7.17
N ARG A 83 -18.43 -19.07 -8.25
CA ARG A 83 -16.97 -19.12 -8.46
C ARG A 83 -16.30 -18.07 -7.60
N TRP A 84 -15.15 -18.41 -7.02
CA TRP A 84 -14.39 -17.44 -6.22
C TRP A 84 -13.78 -16.36 -7.12
N ARG A 85 -14.02 -15.10 -6.77
CA ARG A 85 -13.43 -13.91 -7.43
C ARG A 85 -12.61 -13.04 -6.47
N GLY A 86 -13.00 -13.00 -5.19
CA GLY A 86 -12.27 -12.23 -4.16
C GLY A 86 -12.19 -10.73 -4.46
N GLU A 87 -13.20 -10.15 -5.12
CA GLU A 87 -13.22 -8.73 -5.51
C GLU A 87 -13.38 -7.84 -4.27
N LEU A 88 -12.31 -7.16 -3.88
CA LEU A 88 -12.30 -6.10 -2.87
C LEU A 88 -12.84 -4.81 -3.49
N VAL A 89 -13.86 -4.24 -2.87
CA VAL A 89 -14.46 -2.96 -3.26
C VAL A 89 -14.13 -1.90 -2.21
N THR A 90 -13.66 -0.74 -2.66
CA THR A 90 -13.39 0.45 -1.84
C THR A 90 -14.33 1.60 -2.24
N GLY A 91 -14.53 2.58 -1.35
CA GLY A 91 -15.27 3.80 -1.67
C GLY A 91 -14.50 4.74 -2.62
N GLU A 92 -15.21 5.69 -3.24
CA GLU A 92 -14.59 6.70 -4.11
C GLU A 92 -13.73 7.66 -3.32
N GLY A 93 -14.17 8.06 -2.12
CA GLY A 93 -13.41 8.89 -1.20
C GLY A 93 -12.07 8.27 -0.87
N TRP A 94 -12.02 6.97 -0.56
CA TRP A 94 -10.77 6.24 -0.32
C TRP A 94 -9.81 6.32 -1.51
N ARG A 95 -10.30 6.05 -2.74
CA ARG A 95 -9.49 6.11 -3.96
C ARG A 95 -8.96 7.52 -4.22
N ASN A 96 -9.81 8.53 -4.12
CA ASN A 96 -9.41 9.92 -4.33
C ASN A 96 -8.41 10.42 -3.28
N LEU A 97 -8.53 9.99 -2.01
CA LEU A 97 -7.54 10.31 -0.97
C LEU A 97 -6.19 9.64 -1.24
N LYS A 98 -6.18 8.39 -1.75
CA LYS A 98 -4.94 7.72 -2.22
C LYS A 98 -4.30 8.52 -3.37
N ASP A 99 -5.08 8.87 -4.39
CA ASP A 99 -4.60 9.63 -5.55
C ASP A 99 -4.08 11.01 -5.14
N PHE A 100 -4.76 11.68 -4.20
CA PHE A 100 -4.28 12.93 -3.62
C PHE A 100 -2.93 12.75 -2.92
N SER A 101 -2.79 11.69 -2.11
CA SER A 101 -1.53 11.37 -1.42
C SER A 101 -0.38 11.11 -2.40
N ILE A 102 -0.65 10.40 -3.49
CA ILE A 102 0.30 10.11 -4.57
C ILE A 102 0.72 11.43 -5.26
N ALA A 103 -0.25 12.23 -5.69
CA ALA A 103 0.01 13.48 -6.42
C ALA A 103 0.80 14.49 -5.57
N LYS A 104 0.48 14.57 -4.27
CA LYS A 104 1.15 15.45 -3.31
C LYS A 104 2.35 14.76 -2.61
N GLY A 105 2.73 13.56 -3.07
CA GLY A 105 3.78 12.72 -2.51
C GLY A 105 5.21 13.24 -2.69
N ARG A 106 6.18 12.35 -2.41
CA ARG A 106 7.59 12.60 -2.03
C ARG A 106 8.33 13.71 -2.80
N ARG A 107 9.15 14.47 -2.06
CA ARG A 107 10.26 15.33 -2.55
C ARG A 107 11.58 14.87 -1.93
N ASN A 108 12.72 15.29 -2.50
CA ASN A 108 14.08 14.85 -2.14
C ASN A 108 14.56 15.18 -0.71
N SER A 109 13.72 15.77 0.16
CA SER A 109 14.07 16.12 1.54
C SER A 109 13.18 15.39 2.54
N ARG A 110 13.79 14.56 3.42
CA ARG A 110 13.09 13.76 4.42
C ARG A 110 12.35 14.61 5.47
N PRO A 111 12.93 15.68 6.04
CA PRO A 111 12.17 16.55 6.94
C PRO A 111 10.97 17.20 6.27
N LEU A 112 11.09 17.64 5.01
CA LEU A 112 9.98 18.21 4.25
C LEU A 112 8.87 17.18 4.03
N GLN A 113 9.24 15.93 3.73
CA GLN A 113 8.27 14.83 3.58
C GLN A 113 7.45 14.64 4.87
N PHE A 114 8.10 14.58 6.04
CA PHE A 114 7.40 14.43 7.32
C PHE A 114 6.51 15.63 7.67
N LEU A 115 6.95 16.85 7.38
CA LEU A 115 6.13 18.05 7.56
C LEU A 115 4.86 17.98 6.69
N ARG A 116 4.98 17.55 5.44
CA ARG A 116 3.79 17.34 4.58
C ARG A 116 2.87 16.25 5.13
N THR A 117 3.43 15.15 5.63
CA THR A 117 2.65 14.11 6.30
C THR A 117 1.91 14.63 7.53
N HIS A 118 2.53 15.52 8.31
CA HIS A 118 1.91 16.15 9.49
C HIS A 118 0.66 16.97 9.10
N LEU A 119 0.73 17.74 8.02
CA LEU A 119 -0.45 18.45 7.49
C LEU A 119 -1.53 17.48 6.99
N TRP A 120 -1.11 16.35 6.42
CA TRP A 120 -2.02 15.42 5.76
C TRP A 120 -2.76 14.49 6.72
N VAL A 121 -2.10 14.00 7.77
CA VAL A 121 -2.57 12.86 8.57
C VAL A 121 -3.97 13.07 9.17
N GLY A 122 -4.32 14.31 9.52
CA GLY A 122 -5.63 14.66 10.07
C GLY A 122 -6.80 14.56 9.09
N SER A 123 -6.52 14.57 7.78
CA SER A 123 -7.54 14.64 6.72
C SER A 123 -7.42 13.51 5.69
N CYS A 124 -6.84 12.37 6.06
CA CYS A 124 -6.48 11.33 5.10
C CYS A 124 -7.32 10.04 5.16
N ALA A 125 -8.30 9.93 6.06
CA ALA A 125 -9.04 8.68 6.32
C ALA A 125 -8.11 7.44 6.33
N ASN A 126 -6.93 7.54 6.95
CA ASN A 126 -5.94 6.46 7.06
C ASN A 126 -5.19 6.03 5.78
N VAL A 127 -5.31 6.73 4.65
CA VAL A 127 -4.45 6.45 3.46
C VAL A 127 -2.96 6.74 3.71
N GLY A 128 -2.64 7.40 4.83
CA GLY A 128 -1.26 7.47 5.34
C GLY A 128 -0.64 6.10 5.63
N CYS A 129 -1.44 5.08 5.96
CA CYS A 129 -0.96 3.71 6.21
C CYS A 129 -0.34 3.06 4.95
N PRO A 130 -1.04 2.95 3.81
CA PRO A 130 -0.41 2.48 2.56
C PRO A 130 0.75 3.36 2.10
N SER A 131 0.67 4.68 2.33
CA SER A 131 1.77 5.61 1.98
C SER A 131 3.05 5.32 2.77
N ALA A 132 2.94 5.01 4.07
CA ALA A 132 4.08 4.62 4.90
C ALA A 132 4.67 3.29 4.44
N MET A 133 3.81 2.32 4.11
CA MET A 133 4.25 1.02 3.64
C MET A 133 4.93 1.08 2.26
N GLN A 134 4.40 1.91 1.37
CA GLN A 134 4.98 2.27 0.07
C GLN A 134 6.39 2.87 0.23
N ASP A 135 6.57 3.81 1.16
CA ASP A 135 7.85 4.43 1.42
C ASP A 135 8.91 3.42 1.91
N GLY A 136 8.53 2.56 2.86
CA GLY A 136 9.39 1.49 3.36
C GLY A 136 9.80 0.53 2.24
N ALA A 137 8.84 0.09 1.41
CA ALA A 137 9.13 -0.78 0.26
C ALA A 137 10.07 -0.09 -0.75
N ALA A 138 9.86 1.19 -1.06
CA ALA A 138 10.74 1.94 -1.94
C ALA A 138 12.16 2.09 -1.38
N CYS A 139 12.30 2.29 -0.05
CA CYS A 139 13.59 2.34 0.62
C CYS A 139 14.34 1.00 0.52
N LEU A 140 13.63 -0.10 0.80
CA LEU A 140 14.17 -1.45 0.70
C LEU A 140 14.68 -1.75 -0.72
N LEU A 141 13.84 -1.51 -1.73
CA LEU A 141 14.22 -1.75 -3.13
C LEU A 141 15.39 -0.85 -3.57
N ARG A 142 15.39 0.43 -3.20
CA ARG A 142 16.49 1.34 -3.49
C ARG A 142 17.83 0.80 -2.97
N ARG A 143 17.85 0.25 -1.75
CA ARG A 143 19.07 -0.31 -1.15
C ARG A 143 19.61 -1.47 -2.00
N HIS A 144 18.75 -2.38 -2.42
CA HIS A 144 19.12 -3.52 -3.28
C HIS A 144 19.51 -3.12 -4.70
N LEU A 145 18.94 -2.03 -5.23
CA LEU A 145 19.28 -1.52 -6.56
C LEU A 145 20.60 -0.73 -6.60
N LEU A 146 20.97 -0.03 -5.52
CA LEU A 146 22.14 0.86 -5.47
C LEU A 146 23.41 0.22 -4.86
N HIS A 147 23.28 -0.67 -3.88
CA HIS A 147 24.45 -1.24 -3.19
C HIS A 147 24.84 -2.59 -3.77
N ASN A 148 25.94 -2.61 -4.53
CA ASN A 148 26.60 -3.84 -5.01
C ASN A 148 27.39 -4.59 -3.91
N GLU A 149 27.58 -3.98 -2.74
CA GLU A 149 28.59 -4.45 -1.76
C GLU A 149 28.15 -5.62 -0.87
N SER A 150 26.98 -6.24 -1.08
CA SER A 150 26.54 -7.36 -0.22
C SER A 150 25.73 -8.48 -0.89
N HIS A 151 25.58 -8.49 -2.22
CA HIS A 151 24.72 -9.47 -2.88
C HIS A 151 25.38 -10.05 -4.13
N ALA A 152 25.14 -11.34 -4.37
CA ALA A 152 25.24 -11.90 -5.72
C ALA A 152 24.49 -10.98 -6.68
N HIS A 153 25.08 -10.69 -7.84
CA HIS A 153 24.48 -9.83 -8.84
C HIS A 153 23.00 -10.21 -9.07
N LEU A 154 22.08 -9.25 -8.88
CA LEU A 154 20.68 -9.44 -9.26
C LEU A 154 20.64 -9.96 -10.69
N SER A 155 19.88 -11.03 -10.91
CA SER A 155 19.58 -11.49 -12.26
C SER A 155 18.88 -10.39 -13.06
N ALA A 156 18.89 -10.51 -14.38
CA ALA A 156 18.23 -9.54 -15.25
C ALA A 156 16.74 -9.38 -14.91
N ASP A 157 16.05 -10.47 -14.58
CA ASP A 157 14.63 -10.46 -14.21
C ASP A 157 14.40 -9.83 -12.84
N GLU A 158 15.21 -10.17 -11.82
CA GLU A 158 15.12 -9.54 -10.49
C GLU A 158 15.31 -8.03 -10.59
N ARG A 159 16.35 -7.60 -11.33
CA ARG A 159 16.61 -6.18 -11.57
C ARG A 159 15.43 -5.52 -12.27
N LYS A 160 14.90 -6.11 -13.34
CA LYS A 160 13.75 -5.58 -14.09
C LYS A 160 12.53 -5.41 -13.19
N VAL A 161 12.21 -6.41 -12.36
CA VAL A 161 11.07 -6.36 -11.43
C VAL A 161 11.28 -5.29 -10.36
N PHE A 162 12.46 -5.23 -9.75
CA PHE A 162 12.74 -4.30 -8.65
C PHE A 162 12.80 -2.85 -9.15
N GLU A 163 13.38 -2.59 -10.32
CA GLU A 163 13.39 -1.26 -10.95
C GLU A 163 11.97 -0.82 -11.31
N SER A 164 11.17 -1.72 -11.90
CA SER A 164 9.76 -1.46 -12.25
C SER A 164 8.92 -1.10 -11.02
N ALA A 165 9.04 -1.88 -9.94
CA ALA A 165 8.35 -1.62 -8.69
C ALA A 165 8.84 -0.32 -8.04
N TYR A 166 10.16 -0.08 -7.98
CA TYR A 166 10.74 1.13 -7.40
C TYR A 166 10.27 2.40 -8.11
N GLN A 167 10.23 2.40 -9.45
CA GLN A 167 9.72 3.52 -10.24
C GLN A 167 8.25 3.81 -9.93
N ARG A 168 7.40 2.79 -9.81
CA ARG A 168 5.97 2.96 -9.50
C ARG A 168 5.73 3.39 -8.05
N LEU A 169 6.45 2.82 -7.10
CA LEU A 169 6.38 3.22 -5.68
C LEU A 169 6.91 4.65 -5.43
N THR A 170 7.71 5.21 -6.35
CA THR A 170 8.25 6.58 -6.23
C THR A 170 7.57 7.58 -7.17
N SER A 171 6.61 7.13 -7.98
CA SER A 171 5.83 7.99 -8.87
C SER A 171 4.87 8.89 -8.09
N ARG A 172 4.58 10.05 -8.69
CA ARG A 172 3.55 11.00 -8.26
C ARG A 172 2.34 11.04 -9.21
N GLN A 173 2.27 10.12 -10.17
CA GLN A 173 1.17 10.05 -11.14
C GLN A 173 0.11 9.05 -10.66
N PRO A 174 -1.10 9.52 -10.29
CA PRO A 174 -2.23 8.63 -10.05
C PRO A 174 -2.49 7.72 -11.25
N GLY A 175 -2.94 6.50 -11.01
CA GLY A 175 -3.13 5.47 -12.04
C GLY A 175 -1.86 4.74 -12.49
N TYR A 176 -0.66 5.31 -12.29
CA TYR A 176 0.61 4.63 -12.53
C TYR A 176 1.34 4.26 -11.22
N ALA A 177 1.25 5.13 -10.21
CA ALA A 177 1.93 4.91 -8.93
C ALA A 177 1.35 3.71 -8.17
N TRP A 178 2.21 3.00 -7.44
CA TRP A 178 1.83 1.86 -6.62
C TRP A 178 1.90 2.19 -5.13
N THR A 179 1.03 1.56 -4.35
CA THR A 179 1.22 1.39 -2.90
C THR A 179 1.69 -0.02 -2.58
N SER A 180 2.16 -0.25 -1.35
CA SER A 180 2.59 -1.57 -0.89
C SER A 180 1.86 -1.98 0.38
N GLY A 181 1.53 -3.27 0.48
CA GLY A 181 1.26 -3.92 1.76
C GLY A 181 2.55 -4.39 2.45
N GLN A 182 2.46 -4.68 3.75
CA GLN A 182 3.53 -5.32 4.53
C GLN A 182 2.91 -6.42 5.40
N TRP A 183 3.14 -7.68 5.02
CA TRP A 183 2.44 -8.82 5.61
C TRP A 183 3.39 -9.65 6.49
N MET A 184 3.62 -9.14 7.69
CA MET A 184 4.50 -9.76 8.68
C MET A 184 3.73 -10.59 9.71
N ALA A 185 2.58 -10.09 10.16
CA ALA A 185 1.84 -10.67 11.26
C ALA A 185 1.04 -11.92 10.86
N GLU A 186 1.22 -12.98 11.65
CA GLU A 186 0.44 -14.21 11.58
C GLU A 186 -0.28 -14.47 12.89
N ARG A 187 -0.98 -15.60 13.01
CA ARG A 187 -1.73 -15.94 14.23
C ARG A 187 -0.79 -16.15 15.42
N THR A 188 0.42 -16.64 15.16
CA THR A 188 1.45 -16.92 16.17
C THR A 188 2.03 -15.63 16.77
N GLY A 189 2.06 -14.53 16.01
CA GLY A 189 2.54 -13.25 16.51
C GLY A 189 2.70 -12.17 15.44
N GLY A 190 2.63 -10.92 15.90
CA GLY A 190 3.01 -9.73 15.13
C GLY A 190 4.26 -9.04 15.67
N SER A 191 4.43 -9.04 17.01
CA SER A 191 5.64 -8.53 17.66
C SER A 191 6.79 -9.51 17.54
N ASP A 192 6.52 -10.80 17.76
CA ASP A 192 7.44 -11.89 17.45
C ASP A 192 7.00 -12.56 16.15
N VAL A 193 7.82 -12.42 15.12
CA VAL A 193 7.58 -13.01 13.80
C VAL A 193 8.35 -14.32 13.60
N SER A 194 9.18 -14.74 14.57
CA SER A 194 10.06 -15.92 14.46
C SER A 194 9.28 -17.22 14.21
N LEU A 195 8.05 -17.29 14.73
CA LEU A 195 7.10 -18.38 14.58
C LEU A 195 6.20 -18.26 13.34
N THR A 196 6.63 -17.51 12.33
CA THR A 196 5.96 -17.47 11.01
C THR A 196 5.86 -18.88 10.44
N GLU A 197 4.63 -19.25 10.07
CA GLU A 197 4.20 -20.54 9.51
C GLU A 197 4.10 -20.51 7.97
N THR A 198 4.05 -19.31 7.35
CA THR A 198 4.11 -19.21 5.88
C THR A 198 5.41 -19.79 5.35
N VAL A 199 5.31 -20.68 4.37
CA VAL A 199 6.44 -21.37 3.72
C VAL A 199 6.61 -20.87 2.30
N ALA A 200 7.86 -20.70 1.87
CA ALA A 200 8.25 -20.44 0.50
C ALA A 200 9.08 -21.63 -0.04
N THR A 201 8.65 -22.18 -1.17
CA THR A 201 9.41 -23.21 -1.89
C THR A 201 9.85 -22.66 -3.24
N ARG A 202 11.12 -22.89 -3.58
CA ARG A 202 11.64 -22.50 -4.89
C ARG A 202 11.18 -23.50 -5.92
N ASP A 203 10.62 -23.00 -7.01
CA ASP A 203 10.28 -23.81 -8.16
C ASP A 203 11.57 -24.19 -8.89
N SER A 204 11.90 -25.49 -8.90
CA SER A 204 13.14 -26.01 -9.49
C SER A 204 13.08 -26.14 -11.02
N ASN A 205 11.89 -26.02 -11.61
CA ASN A 205 11.72 -26.04 -13.06
C ASN A 205 11.80 -24.62 -13.63
N THR A 206 12.86 -24.32 -14.38
CA THR A 206 13.03 -23.04 -15.08
C THR A 206 11.88 -22.71 -16.04
N GLY A 207 11.21 -23.72 -16.60
CA GLY A 207 9.99 -23.56 -17.40
C GLY A 207 8.71 -23.25 -16.59
N ALA A 208 8.68 -23.58 -15.29
CA ALA A 208 7.51 -23.35 -14.44
C ALA A 208 7.36 -21.89 -14.02
N ALA A 209 8.47 -21.13 -13.94
CA ALA A 209 8.42 -19.67 -13.77
C ALA A 209 7.77 -18.97 -14.99
N ALA A 210 8.04 -19.45 -16.21
CA ALA A 210 7.37 -18.97 -17.42
C ALA A 210 5.89 -19.39 -17.48
N ALA A 211 5.56 -20.59 -16.98
CA ALA A 211 4.18 -21.08 -16.89
C ALA A 211 3.34 -20.37 -15.81
N ALA A 212 3.97 -19.70 -14.83
CA ALA A 212 3.26 -19.00 -13.76
C ALA A 212 2.47 -17.76 -14.26
N GLY A 213 2.84 -17.24 -15.44
CA GLY A 213 2.31 -16.04 -16.05
C GLY A 213 3.16 -14.79 -15.74
N VAL A 214 2.62 -13.63 -16.10
CA VAL A 214 3.27 -12.32 -15.91
C VAL A 214 2.50 -11.47 -14.90
N ALA A 215 3.22 -10.68 -14.11
CA ALA A 215 2.63 -9.68 -13.23
C ALA A 215 2.02 -8.52 -14.04
N SER A 216 2.69 -8.12 -15.11
CA SER A 216 2.23 -7.11 -16.08
C SER A 216 2.50 -7.61 -17.50
N LYS A 217 1.43 -7.71 -18.31
CA LYS A 217 1.52 -8.07 -19.74
C LYS A 217 2.12 -6.93 -20.56
N GLU A 218 1.77 -5.70 -20.26
CA GLU A 218 2.28 -4.53 -20.97
C GLU A 218 3.80 -4.37 -20.79
N ASP A 219 4.26 -4.43 -19.55
CA ASP A 219 5.68 -4.24 -19.20
C ASP A 219 6.50 -5.55 -19.31
N GLN A 220 5.83 -6.68 -19.57
CA GLN A 220 6.41 -8.03 -19.56
C GLN A 220 7.16 -8.30 -18.24
N ILE A 221 6.53 -8.02 -17.10
CA ILE A 221 7.14 -8.27 -15.78
C ILE A 221 6.87 -9.72 -15.37
N PRO A 222 7.92 -10.56 -15.21
CA PRO A 222 7.76 -11.95 -14.82
C PRO A 222 7.31 -12.08 -13.35
N LEU A 223 6.60 -13.17 -13.06
CA LEU A 223 6.38 -13.61 -11.69
C LEU A 223 7.62 -14.30 -11.13
N GLY A 224 7.80 -14.21 -9.81
CA GLY A 224 8.99 -14.75 -9.18
C GLY A 224 9.00 -16.28 -9.08
N PRO A 225 10.20 -16.88 -8.90
CA PRO A 225 10.39 -18.32 -8.88
C PRO A 225 9.93 -18.99 -7.57
N TRP A 226 9.51 -18.21 -6.57
CA TRP A 226 9.08 -18.73 -5.27
C TRP A 226 7.57 -18.89 -5.21
N THR A 227 7.14 -20.07 -4.76
CA THR A 227 5.75 -20.36 -4.41
C THR A 227 5.58 -20.20 -2.91
N ILE A 228 4.70 -19.28 -2.51
CA ILE A 228 4.48 -18.90 -1.11
C ILE A 228 3.10 -19.40 -0.69
N ASN A 229 3.06 -20.18 0.39
CA ASN A 229 1.85 -20.77 0.95
C ASN A 229 1.76 -20.48 2.46
N GLY A 230 0.60 -20.02 2.93
CA GLY A 230 0.43 -19.70 4.35
C GLY A 230 -0.80 -18.85 4.64
N PHE A 231 -0.82 -18.26 5.84
CA PHE A 231 -1.94 -17.46 6.32
C PHE A 231 -1.44 -16.16 6.96
N LYS A 232 -1.79 -15.02 6.37
CA LYS A 232 -1.48 -13.70 6.92
C LYS A 232 -2.66 -13.17 7.72
N TRP A 233 -2.42 -12.93 9.02
CA TRP A 233 -3.48 -12.66 9.99
C TRP A 233 -3.90 -11.19 10.01
N PHE A 234 -2.98 -10.27 9.76
CA PHE A 234 -3.27 -8.85 9.56
C PHE A 234 -2.54 -8.33 8.32
N SER A 235 -3.30 -8.14 7.25
CA SER A 235 -2.84 -7.56 6.00
C SER A 235 -3.58 -6.25 5.75
N SER A 236 -2.94 -5.12 6.04
CA SER A 236 -3.48 -3.79 5.73
C SER A 236 -3.20 -3.40 4.28
N ALA A 237 -4.02 -2.48 3.76
CA ALA A 237 -3.95 -1.97 2.39
C ALA A 237 -3.98 -3.10 1.34
N THR A 238 -4.94 -4.01 1.48
CA THR A 238 -5.13 -5.16 0.58
C THR A 238 -5.61 -4.77 -0.83
N ASP A 239 -5.85 -3.49 -1.04
CA ASP A 239 -6.03 -2.83 -2.33
C ASP A 239 -4.70 -2.35 -2.97
N SER A 240 -3.55 -2.59 -2.34
CA SER A 240 -2.22 -2.24 -2.90
C SER A 240 -1.80 -3.18 -4.03
N GLU A 241 -0.95 -2.68 -4.92
CA GLU A 241 -0.52 -3.38 -6.13
C GLU A 241 0.56 -4.44 -5.83
N MET A 242 1.33 -4.26 -4.76
CA MET A 242 2.31 -5.24 -4.30
C MET A 242 2.35 -5.37 -2.78
N SER A 243 3.09 -6.35 -2.28
CA SER A 243 3.38 -6.50 -0.85
C SER A 243 4.79 -7.02 -0.60
N VAL A 244 5.34 -6.62 0.54
CA VAL A 244 6.52 -7.25 1.13
C VAL A 244 6.07 -8.17 2.26
N LEU A 245 6.54 -9.41 2.28
CA LEU A 245 6.13 -10.41 3.28
C LEU A 245 7.28 -11.30 3.72
N LEU A 246 7.16 -11.90 4.91
CA LEU A 246 8.07 -12.93 5.39
C LEU A 246 7.52 -14.32 5.10
N ALA A 247 8.39 -15.23 4.71
CA ALA A 247 8.11 -16.66 4.64
C ALA A 247 9.37 -17.48 4.95
N ARG A 248 9.18 -18.71 5.41
CA ARG A 248 10.26 -19.64 5.73
C ARG A 248 10.63 -20.46 4.50
N ILE A 249 11.91 -20.51 4.16
CA ILE A 249 12.43 -21.47 3.19
C ILE A 249 12.85 -22.74 3.96
N ALA A 250 12.59 -23.94 3.43
CA ALA A 250 12.85 -25.20 4.14
C ALA A 250 14.28 -25.26 4.72
N ALA A 251 14.41 -25.77 5.97
CA ALA A 251 15.63 -25.78 6.78
C ALA A 251 16.31 -24.42 7.06
N GLY A 252 15.76 -23.31 6.55
CA GLY A 252 16.26 -21.96 6.71
C GLY A 252 15.47 -21.09 7.69
N GLY A 253 16.06 -19.95 8.04
CA GLY A 253 15.38 -18.87 8.75
C GLY A 253 14.30 -18.19 7.90
N LEU A 254 13.78 -17.06 8.37
CA LEU A 254 12.81 -16.27 7.61
C LEU A 254 13.48 -15.48 6.50
N SER A 255 12.84 -15.44 5.34
CA SER A 255 13.25 -14.69 4.16
C SER A 255 12.19 -13.65 3.83
N ALA A 256 12.63 -12.51 3.26
CA ALA A 256 11.73 -11.46 2.80
C ALA A 256 11.42 -11.66 1.32
N PHE A 257 10.18 -11.40 0.94
CA PHE A 257 9.72 -11.54 -0.44
C PHE A 257 9.00 -10.29 -0.89
N LEU A 258 9.18 -9.94 -2.17
CA LEU A 258 8.32 -9.03 -2.91
C LEU A 258 7.34 -9.88 -3.71
N ALA A 259 6.04 -9.60 -3.61
CA ALA A 259 5.05 -10.27 -4.44
C ALA A 259 4.00 -9.27 -4.94
N PRO A 260 3.68 -9.28 -6.25
CA PRO A 260 2.56 -8.48 -6.76
C PRO A 260 1.24 -9.07 -6.24
N MET A 261 0.27 -8.21 -5.95
CA MET A 261 -1.05 -8.63 -5.46
C MET A 261 -1.86 -9.32 -6.56
N ARG A 262 -1.65 -8.91 -7.81
CA ARG A 262 -2.34 -9.41 -9.00
C ARG A 262 -1.36 -9.89 -10.06
N LYS A 263 -1.86 -10.73 -10.96
CA LYS A 263 -1.18 -11.18 -12.18
C LYS A 263 -2.14 -11.09 -13.37
N HIS A 264 -1.59 -11.10 -14.58
CA HIS A 264 -2.39 -11.16 -15.80
C HIS A 264 -3.25 -12.43 -15.82
N ASP A 265 -4.51 -12.27 -16.24
CA ASP A 265 -5.45 -13.37 -16.45
C ASP A 265 -5.73 -13.50 -17.96
N PRO A 266 -5.15 -14.48 -18.66
CA PRO A 266 -5.37 -14.67 -20.10
C PRO A 266 -6.78 -15.13 -20.44
N HIS A 267 -7.59 -15.50 -19.45
CA HIS A 267 -8.98 -15.93 -19.60
C HIS A 267 -9.97 -14.90 -19.07
N ALA A 268 -9.50 -13.69 -18.77
CA ALA A 268 -10.38 -12.62 -18.33
C ALA A 268 -11.38 -12.22 -19.42
N THR A 269 -12.59 -11.90 -18.98
CA THR A 269 -13.67 -11.41 -19.82
C THR A 269 -14.31 -10.19 -19.17
N THR A 270 -14.72 -9.23 -19.99
CA THR A 270 -15.60 -8.13 -19.58
C THR A 270 -16.94 -8.65 -19.06
N LEU A 271 -17.72 -7.78 -18.42
CA LEU A 271 -19.09 -8.12 -17.98
C LEU A 271 -20.02 -8.48 -19.15
N ALA A 272 -19.72 -7.99 -20.36
CA ALA A 272 -20.44 -8.35 -21.58
C ALA A 272 -19.98 -9.68 -22.20
N GLY A 273 -19.00 -10.36 -21.60
CA GLY A 273 -18.47 -11.65 -22.08
C GLY A 273 -17.40 -11.55 -23.17
N ALA A 274 -17.00 -10.34 -23.58
CA ALA A 274 -15.87 -10.16 -24.51
C ALA A 274 -14.53 -10.42 -23.79
N PRO A 275 -13.51 -10.98 -24.48
CA PRO A 275 -12.16 -11.10 -23.91
C PRO A 275 -11.63 -9.77 -23.39
N ASP A 276 -10.99 -9.79 -22.22
CA ASP A 276 -10.33 -8.62 -21.63
C ASP A 276 -8.81 -8.85 -21.62
N ASP A 277 -8.14 -8.26 -22.60
CA ASP A 277 -6.70 -8.42 -22.79
C ASP A 277 -5.85 -7.92 -21.62
N ASN A 278 -6.40 -6.99 -20.82
CA ASN A 278 -5.76 -6.36 -19.67
C ASN A 278 -6.29 -6.90 -18.34
N GLY A 279 -7.14 -7.92 -18.39
CA GLY A 279 -7.75 -8.49 -17.20
C GLY A 279 -6.71 -9.09 -16.26
N GLN A 280 -7.02 -9.01 -14.96
CA GLN A 280 -6.14 -9.44 -13.89
C GLN A 280 -6.88 -10.29 -12.85
N ILE A 281 -6.16 -11.24 -12.27
CA ILE A 281 -6.60 -12.05 -11.14
C ILE A 281 -5.63 -11.92 -9.98
N LEU A 282 -6.08 -12.27 -8.77
CA LEU A 282 -5.20 -12.31 -7.60
C LEU A 282 -4.05 -13.32 -7.79
N ASN A 283 -2.85 -12.95 -7.38
CA ASN A 283 -1.66 -13.78 -7.47
C ASN A 283 -1.60 -14.77 -6.29
N GLY A 284 -2.39 -15.84 -6.34
CA GLY A 284 -2.40 -16.85 -5.28
C GLY A 284 -2.84 -16.30 -3.91
N VAL A 285 -3.62 -15.23 -3.91
CA VAL A 285 -4.17 -14.60 -2.70
C VAL A 285 -5.67 -14.86 -2.64
N ARG A 286 -6.13 -15.31 -1.48
CA ARG A 286 -7.55 -15.45 -1.15
C ARG A 286 -7.87 -14.61 0.07
N ILE A 287 -8.67 -13.55 -0.13
CA ILE A 287 -9.15 -12.70 0.96
C ILE A 287 -10.19 -13.50 1.76
N GLN A 288 -9.81 -14.02 2.93
CA GLN A 288 -10.71 -14.81 3.78
C GLN A 288 -11.86 -13.96 4.31
N ARG A 289 -11.52 -12.77 4.83
CA ARG A 289 -12.47 -11.76 5.31
C ARG A 289 -11.76 -10.44 5.56
N LEU A 290 -12.53 -9.36 5.63
CA LEU A 290 -12.08 -8.09 6.20
C LEU A 290 -12.26 -8.09 7.72
N LYS A 291 -11.35 -7.41 8.41
CA LYS A 291 -11.44 -7.20 9.86
C LYS A 291 -12.54 -6.17 10.17
N ASN A 292 -13.39 -6.47 11.14
CA ASN A 292 -14.26 -5.47 11.76
C ASN A 292 -13.46 -4.74 12.85
N LYS A 293 -13.04 -3.50 12.58
CA LYS A 293 -12.07 -2.75 13.39
C LYS A 293 -12.76 -1.67 14.21
N PHE A 294 -12.21 -1.40 15.40
CA PHE A 294 -12.65 -0.28 16.24
C PHE A 294 -12.50 1.07 15.51
N GLY A 295 -11.29 1.36 15.01
CA GLY A 295 -10.98 2.53 14.17
C GLY A 295 -10.37 2.14 12.84
N THR A 296 -9.89 3.12 12.07
CA THR A 296 -9.33 2.93 10.72
C THR A 296 -10.28 2.20 9.77
N GLN A 297 -11.59 2.41 9.90
CA GLN A 297 -12.60 1.55 9.28
C GLN A 297 -12.62 1.65 7.75
N SER A 298 -12.19 2.79 7.21
CA SER A 298 -11.93 3.07 5.80
C SER A 298 -10.79 2.23 5.18
N LEU A 299 -9.75 1.89 5.95
CA LEU A 299 -8.59 1.12 5.50
C LEU A 299 -8.95 -0.37 5.33
N PRO A 300 -8.79 -1.00 4.15
CA PRO A 300 -9.05 -2.41 3.97
C PRO A 300 -7.95 -3.26 4.64
N THR A 301 -8.28 -3.82 5.79
CA THR A 301 -7.44 -4.79 6.52
C THR A 301 -8.08 -6.17 6.46
N ALA A 302 -7.36 -7.16 5.92
CA ALA A 302 -7.88 -8.50 5.72
C ALA A 302 -7.08 -9.59 6.43
N GLU A 303 -7.71 -10.75 6.54
CA GLU A 303 -7.04 -12.04 6.66
C GLU A 303 -6.86 -12.63 5.26
N LEU A 304 -5.64 -13.06 4.94
CA LEU A 304 -5.31 -13.60 3.62
C LEU A 304 -4.82 -15.03 3.74
N VAL A 305 -5.37 -15.90 2.89
CA VAL A 305 -4.77 -17.21 2.62
C VAL A 305 -3.92 -17.07 1.37
N LEU A 306 -2.67 -17.50 1.47
CA LEU A 306 -1.72 -17.55 0.36
C LEU A 306 -1.66 -18.99 -0.12
N GLU A 307 -2.04 -19.21 -1.38
CA GLU A 307 -2.08 -20.51 -2.05
C GLU A 307 -1.40 -20.33 -3.39
N ASN A 308 -0.16 -20.83 -3.47
CA ASN A 308 0.71 -20.68 -4.63
C ASN A 308 0.96 -19.23 -5.07
N MET A 309 1.01 -18.29 -4.12
CA MET A 309 1.39 -16.91 -4.41
C MET A 309 2.82 -16.87 -4.95
N ARG A 310 3.03 -16.18 -6.07
CA ARG A 310 4.36 -16.09 -6.68
C ARG A 310 5.09 -14.83 -6.23
N GLY A 311 6.35 -14.98 -5.81
CA GLY A 311 7.16 -13.88 -5.29
C GLY A 311 8.65 -13.98 -5.60
N TRP A 312 9.33 -12.86 -5.44
CA TRP A 312 10.76 -12.69 -5.59
C TRP A 312 11.41 -12.59 -4.22
N LEU A 313 12.50 -13.32 -4.01
CA LEU A 313 13.31 -13.19 -2.80
C LEU A 313 13.93 -11.78 -2.77
N ILE A 314 13.91 -11.13 -1.61
CA ILE A 314 14.63 -9.89 -1.37
C ILE A 314 15.81 -10.20 -0.45
N GLY A 315 17.02 -9.86 -0.88
CA GLY A 315 18.24 -10.16 -0.13
C GLY A 315 18.55 -11.65 -0.10
N HIS A 316 19.01 -12.14 1.06
CA HIS A 316 19.46 -13.53 1.21
C HIS A 316 18.45 -14.41 1.95
N GLU A 317 18.46 -15.69 1.61
CA GLU A 317 17.68 -16.69 2.35
C GLU A 317 18.01 -16.65 3.85
N GLY A 318 16.99 -16.71 4.70
CA GLY A 318 17.14 -16.65 6.16
C GLY A 318 17.50 -15.28 6.75
N ARG A 319 17.62 -14.23 5.91
CA ARG A 319 17.95 -12.85 6.33
C ARG A 319 16.76 -11.90 6.27
N GLY A 320 15.54 -12.40 6.10
CA GLY A 320 14.32 -11.61 5.94
C GLY A 320 14.08 -10.58 7.05
N ILE A 321 14.33 -10.93 8.32
CA ILE A 321 14.22 -9.98 9.44
C ILE A 321 15.19 -8.79 9.27
N HIS A 322 16.42 -9.08 8.82
CA HIS A 322 17.40 -8.03 8.53
C HIS A 322 16.93 -7.12 7.38
N GLU A 323 16.35 -7.71 6.33
CA GLU A 323 15.84 -6.94 5.19
C GLU A 323 14.71 -5.99 5.60
N ILE A 324 13.70 -6.50 6.31
CA ILE A 324 12.54 -5.69 6.72
C ILE A 324 12.87 -4.69 7.83
N SER A 325 14.03 -4.79 8.49
CA SER A 325 14.46 -3.77 9.45
C SER A 325 14.65 -2.38 8.82
N THR A 326 14.86 -2.32 7.50
CA THR A 326 14.93 -1.06 6.74
C THR A 326 13.56 -0.42 6.50
N ILE A 327 12.50 -1.22 6.59
CA ILE A 327 11.11 -0.79 6.44
C ILE A 327 10.60 -0.19 7.76
N SER A 328 11.05 -0.73 8.89
CA SER A 328 10.59 -0.35 10.24
C SER A 328 11.38 0.80 10.87
N ARG A 329 12.25 1.50 10.13
CA ARG A 329 13.09 2.61 10.62
C ARG A 329 12.65 3.97 10.11
#